data_AF-A0A2D9CG43-F1
#
_entry.id   AF-A0A2D9CG43-F1
#
_cell.length_a   1.000
_cell.length_b   1.000
_cell.length_c   1.000
_cell.angle_alpha   90.00
_cell.angle_beta   90.00
_cell.angle_gamma   90.00
#
_symmetry.space_group_name_H-M   'P 1'
#
loop_
_entity.id
_entity.type
_entity.pdbx_description
1 polymer ?
#
loop_
_entity_poly.entity_id
_entity_poly.type
_entity_poly.pdbx_seq_one_letter_code
_entity_poly.pdbx_strand_id
1 'polypeptide(L)'
;MVQRHSGLTTCDYNMTIKLEPETGVPLFDDDPAVDLSVRARAAKTTALELAEHGLELKPSKEDEDVAAKLAIAYADDPEKTSKKATNKRMANLTPASLVLTSNILTEFGASVVESAVSVRHLVTNKLILETENPDPRVRIRALELLGKISDVGLFAEKSEVTVTHQSTDDLKAKLRKKLEKLVNPADEVTLDGEVIDVDAELGVSKDA
;
A
#
# COMPACT_ATOMS: atom_id res chain seq x y z
N MET A 1 31.32 -63.32 53.73
CA MET A 1 32.33 -62.24 53.62
C MET A 1 32.41 -61.85 52.15
N VAL A 2 31.85 -60.69 51.79
CA VAL A 2 32.25 -59.74 50.73
C VAL A 2 31.13 -58.69 50.66
N GLN A 3 31.46 -57.46 51.05
CA GLN A 3 30.65 -56.26 50.90
C GLN A 3 30.64 -55.77 49.44
N ARG A 4 29.63 -54.95 49.11
CA ARG A 4 29.60 -53.76 48.20
C ARG A 4 28.29 -53.76 47.41
N HIS A 5 27.62 -52.68 47.10
CA HIS A 5 27.47 -51.32 47.62
C HIS A 5 26.23 -50.77 46.87
N SER A 6 25.42 -49.98 47.55
CA SER A 6 24.30 -49.21 47.02
C SER A 6 24.70 -48.31 45.84
N GLY A 7 23.79 -48.14 44.88
CA GLY A 7 23.92 -47.08 43.86
C GLY A 7 22.63 -46.88 43.07
N LEU A 8 21.69 -46.12 43.63
CA LEU A 8 20.76 -45.34 42.83
C LEU A 8 21.59 -44.32 42.03
N THR A 9 21.26 -44.13 40.76
CA THR A 9 21.43 -42.82 40.11
C THR A 9 20.40 -42.69 39.00
N THR A 10 19.30 -42.02 39.34
CA THR A 10 18.46 -41.29 38.41
C THR A 10 19.32 -40.23 37.72
N CYS A 11 19.25 -40.15 36.40
CA CYS A 11 19.83 -39.04 35.66
C CYS A 11 18.90 -37.82 35.82
N ASP A 12 18.89 -37.21 37.01
CA ASP A 12 18.33 -35.87 37.22
C ASP A 12 19.29 -34.85 36.59
N TYR A 13 19.18 -34.65 35.29
CA TYR A 13 19.86 -33.57 34.60
C TYR A 13 19.02 -32.30 34.73
N ASN A 14 18.96 -31.77 35.95
CA ASN A 14 18.38 -30.47 36.23
C ASN A 14 19.36 -29.38 35.76
N MET A 15 19.44 -29.14 34.45
CA MET A 15 20.23 -28.03 33.88
C MET A 15 19.59 -26.70 34.28
N THR A 16 19.96 -26.22 35.46
CA THR A 16 19.70 -24.85 35.87
C THR A 16 20.66 -23.95 35.09
N ILE A 17 20.20 -23.37 33.99
CA ILE A 17 20.95 -22.36 33.24
C ILE A 17 21.08 -21.14 34.15
N LYS A 18 22.26 -20.91 34.72
CA LYS A 18 22.58 -19.67 35.42
C LYS A 18 22.95 -18.61 34.40
N LEU A 19 21.99 -17.76 34.07
CA LEU A 19 22.23 -16.54 33.29
C LEU A 19 22.68 -15.45 34.27
N GLU A 20 23.97 -15.14 34.28
CA GLU A 20 24.46 -13.94 34.95
C GLU A 20 24.53 -12.82 33.90
N PRO A 21 23.68 -11.78 33.98
CA PRO A 21 23.73 -10.69 33.03
C PRO A 21 25.04 -9.92 33.20
N GLU A 22 25.80 -9.80 32.12
CA GLU A 22 27.03 -9.01 32.07
C GLU A 22 26.72 -7.54 32.40
N THR A 23 27.09 -7.12 33.61
CA THR A 23 26.61 -5.88 34.24
C THR A 23 27.34 -4.62 33.72
N GLY A 24 28.19 -4.76 32.70
CA GLY A 24 29.08 -3.72 32.18
C GLY A 24 28.64 -3.06 30.87
N VAL A 25 27.63 -3.60 30.19
CA VAL A 25 27.10 -3.02 28.95
C VAL A 25 25.96 -2.06 29.31
N PRO A 26 26.09 -0.74 29.04
CA PRO A 26 24.98 0.17 29.24
C PRO A 26 23.83 -0.25 28.34
N LEU A 27 22.68 -0.54 28.93
CA LEU A 27 21.44 -0.66 28.19
C LEU A 27 21.07 0.75 27.73
N PHE A 28 21.05 0.98 26.42
CA PHE A 28 20.50 2.21 25.89
C PHE A 28 18.98 2.12 26.02
N ASP A 29 18.39 2.98 26.86
CA ASP A 29 16.94 3.06 27.05
C ASP A 29 16.20 3.54 25.78
N ASP A 30 16.95 4.20 24.88
CA ASP A 30 16.43 4.75 23.64
C ASP A 30 16.35 3.67 22.56
N ASP A 31 15.16 3.08 22.44
CA ASP A 31 14.79 2.28 21.28
C ASP A 31 14.79 3.22 20.06
N PRO A 32 15.73 3.07 19.10
CA PRO A 32 15.83 4.01 17.99
C PRO A 32 14.50 4.04 17.23
N ALA A 33 14.16 5.20 16.69
CA ALA A 33 13.00 5.35 15.82
C ALA A 33 13.23 4.56 14.52
N VAL A 34 12.90 3.28 14.55
CA VAL A 34 13.02 2.35 13.43
C VAL A 34 11.68 2.30 12.68
N ASP A 35 11.76 2.32 11.36
CA ASP A 35 10.61 2.20 10.48
C ASP A 35 9.81 0.90 10.74
N LEU A 36 8.48 0.97 10.63
CA LEU A 36 7.57 -0.16 10.82
C LEU A 36 7.91 -1.31 9.87
N SER A 37 8.33 -1.04 8.63
CA SER A 37 8.65 -2.12 7.67
C SER A 37 9.85 -2.95 8.14
N VAL A 38 10.84 -2.32 8.79
CA VAL A 38 12.02 -2.99 9.34
C VAL A 38 11.63 -3.77 10.59
N ARG A 39 10.83 -3.16 11.48
CA ARG A 39 10.29 -3.82 12.68
C ARG A 39 9.44 -5.05 12.33
N ALA A 40 8.55 -4.93 11.34
CA ALA A 40 7.69 -6.03 10.88
C ALA A 40 8.51 -7.14 10.20
N ARG A 41 9.59 -6.80 9.48
CA ARG A 41 10.53 -7.80 8.93
C ARG A 41 11.25 -8.57 10.02
N ALA A 42 11.79 -7.88 11.03
CA ALA A 42 12.42 -8.52 12.18
C ALA A 42 11.43 -9.41 12.96
N ALA A 43 10.20 -8.92 13.19
CA ALA A 43 9.15 -9.70 13.83
C ALA A 43 8.79 -10.95 13.02
N LYS A 44 8.72 -10.85 11.69
CA LYS A 44 8.47 -12.00 10.81
C LYS A 44 9.58 -13.05 10.91
N THR A 45 10.85 -12.64 10.86
CA THR A 45 11.97 -13.60 10.97
C THR A 45 11.94 -14.32 12.32
N THR A 46 11.74 -13.59 13.42
CA THR A 46 11.64 -14.19 14.76
C THR A 46 10.42 -15.11 14.88
N ALA A 47 9.26 -14.71 14.35
CA ALA A 47 8.07 -15.55 14.38
C ALA A 47 8.27 -16.86 13.60
N LEU A 48 8.97 -16.82 12.46
CA LEU A 48 9.28 -18.01 11.66
C LEU A 48 10.26 -18.95 12.39
N GLU A 49 11.32 -18.41 13.00
CA GLU A 49 12.24 -19.20 13.83
C GLU A 49 11.49 -19.88 15.00
N LEU A 50 10.59 -19.16 15.67
CA LEU A 50 9.76 -19.73 16.73
C LEU A 50 8.77 -20.78 16.21
N ALA A 51 8.30 -20.65 14.97
CA ALA A 51 7.42 -21.65 14.37
C ALA A 51 8.13 -22.98 14.12
N GLU A 52 9.41 -22.93 13.73
CA GLU A 52 10.26 -24.13 13.65
C GLU A 52 10.41 -24.83 15.01
N HIS A 53 10.33 -24.07 16.11
CA HIS A 53 10.39 -24.54 17.48
C HIS A 53 9.01 -24.80 18.14
N GLY A 54 7.93 -24.82 17.36
CA GLY A 54 6.60 -25.25 17.82
C GLY A 54 5.57 -24.15 18.05
N LEU A 55 5.82 -22.91 17.62
CA LEU A 55 4.80 -21.85 17.60
C LEU A 55 3.81 -22.05 16.44
N GLU A 56 2.50 -22.10 16.71
CA GLU A 56 1.49 -22.13 15.66
C GLU A 56 1.23 -20.74 15.08
N LEU A 57 1.49 -20.56 13.78
CA LEU A 57 1.30 -19.30 13.04
C LEU A 57 0.06 -19.30 12.13
N LYS A 58 -1.02 -20.01 12.50
CA LYS A 58 -2.23 -20.00 11.66
C LYS A 58 -2.92 -18.63 11.76
N PRO A 59 -3.04 -17.87 10.65
CA PRO A 59 -3.69 -16.58 10.69
C PRO A 59 -5.21 -16.72 10.93
N SER A 60 -5.72 -15.90 11.83
CA SER A 60 -7.15 -15.67 12.05
C SER A 60 -7.67 -14.54 11.15
N LYS A 61 -8.99 -14.46 10.95
CA LYS A 61 -9.62 -13.31 10.26
C LYS A 61 -9.32 -11.98 10.95
N GLU A 62 -9.20 -12.00 12.28
CA GLU A 62 -8.86 -10.80 13.05
C GLU A 62 -7.42 -10.34 12.75
N ASP A 63 -6.51 -11.29 12.52
CA ASP A 63 -5.12 -10.99 12.18
C ASP A 63 -5.00 -10.35 10.78
N GLU A 64 -5.80 -10.83 9.84
CA GLU A 64 -5.91 -10.26 8.49
C GLU A 64 -6.45 -8.82 8.54
N ASP A 65 -7.51 -8.57 9.30
CA ASP A 65 -8.09 -7.23 9.46
C ASP A 65 -7.10 -6.25 10.11
N VAL A 66 -6.35 -6.70 11.12
CA VAL A 66 -5.32 -5.90 11.78
C VAL A 66 -4.17 -5.59 10.83
N ALA A 67 -3.69 -6.59 10.09
CA ALA A 67 -2.61 -6.42 9.12
C ALA A 67 -3.01 -5.46 7.99
N ALA A 68 -4.24 -5.57 7.47
CA ALA A 68 -4.78 -4.66 6.47
C ALA A 68 -4.85 -3.22 6.98
N LYS A 69 -5.39 -3.01 8.19
CA LYS A 69 -5.46 -1.67 8.82
C LYS A 69 -4.08 -1.06 9.03
N LEU A 70 -3.10 -1.86 9.46
CA LEU A 70 -1.72 -1.40 9.65
C LEU A 70 -1.07 -1.02 8.32
N ALA A 71 -1.29 -1.82 7.27
CA ALA A 71 -0.77 -1.54 5.94
C ALA A 71 -1.36 -0.27 5.34
N ILE A 72 -2.68 -0.06 5.46
CA ILE A 72 -3.36 1.17 5.01
C ILE A 72 -2.82 2.38 5.76
N ALA A 73 -2.73 2.30 7.10
CA ALA A 73 -2.19 3.40 7.90
C ALA A 73 -0.72 3.71 7.58
N TYR A 74 0.07 2.69 7.21
CA TYR A 74 1.45 2.86 6.77
C TYR A 74 1.52 3.51 5.38
N ALA A 75 0.62 3.13 4.47
CA ALA A 75 0.54 3.75 3.14
C ALA A 75 0.10 5.23 3.20
N ASP A 76 -0.78 5.58 4.13
CA ASP A 76 -1.22 6.97 4.32
C ASP A 76 -0.10 7.87 4.86
N ASP A 77 0.63 7.42 5.89
CA ASP A 77 1.71 8.17 6.52
C ASP A 77 2.75 7.21 7.16
N PRO A 78 3.84 6.89 6.43
CA PRO A 78 4.87 5.98 6.91
C PRO A 78 5.55 6.47 8.20
N GLU A 79 5.88 7.77 8.29
CA GLU A 79 6.61 8.30 9.44
C GLU A 79 5.78 8.27 10.73
N LYS A 80 4.52 8.70 10.65
CA LYS A 80 3.62 8.76 11.81
C LYS A 80 3.25 7.36 12.28
N THR A 81 3.05 6.43 11.35
CA THR A 81 2.74 5.04 11.68
C THR A 81 3.95 4.34 12.29
N SER A 82 5.15 4.57 11.77
CA SER A 82 6.41 4.08 12.36
C SER A 82 6.66 4.63 13.78
N LYS A 83 6.42 5.92 14.02
CA LYS A 83 6.51 6.51 15.37
C LYS A 83 5.47 5.94 16.35
N LYS A 84 4.28 5.57 15.85
CA LYS A 84 3.21 4.96 16.67
C LYS A 84 3.45 3.47 16.93
N ALA A 85 4.25 2.78 16.13
CA ALA A 85 4.57 1.36 16.22
C ALA A 85 5.67 1.08 17.27
N THR A 86 5.47 1.57 18.49
CA THR A 86 6.39 1.34 19.61
C THR A 86 6.39 -0.11 20.07
N ASN A 87 7.48 -0.58 20.70
CA ASN A 87 7.61 -1.97 21.15
C ASN A 87 6.43 -2.42 22.04
N LYS A 88 5.94 -1.53 22.90
CA LYS A 88 4.77 -1.79 23.77
C LYS A 88 3.49 -2.08 22.98
N ARG A 89 3.28 -1.41 21.85
CA ARG A 89 2.09 -1.60 21.01
C ARG A 89 2.22 -2.82 20.12
N MET A 90 3.42 -3.04 19.57
CA MET A 90 3.72 -4.21 18.76
C MET A 90 3.63 -5.51 19.57
N ALA A 91 4.02 -5.50 20.85
CA ALA A 91 3.91 -6.64 21.75
C ALA A 91 2.47 -7.10 22.04
N ASN A 92 1.49 -6.22 21.85
CA ASN A 92 0.07 -6.57 22.01
C ASN A 92 -0.53 -7.22 20.75
N LEU A 93 0.19 -7.20 19.63
CA LEU A 93 -0.24 -7.81 18.38
C LEU A 93 0.14 -9.29 18.35
N THR A 94 -0.67 -10.09 17.67
CA THR A 94 -0.39 -11.51 17.49
C THR A 94 0.81 -11.70 16.55
N PRO A 95 1.65 -12.73 16.76
CA PRO A 95 2.75 -13.03 15.85
C PRO A 95 2.28 -13.25 14.39
N ALA A 96 1.11 -13.87 14.21
CA ALA A 96 0.52 -14.10 12.88
C ALA A 96 0.16 -12.78 12.18
N SER A 97 -0.46 -11.81 12.87
CA SER A 97 -0.77 -10.50 12.28
C SER A 97 0.49 -9.71 11.89
N LEU A 98 1.58 -9.85 12.65
CA LEU A 98 2.86 -9.21 12.33
C LEU A 98 3.51 -9.80 11.09
N VAL A 99 3.46 -11.13 10.94
CA VAL A 99 3.93 -11.82 9.72
C VAL A 99 3.13 -11.36 8.50
N LEU A 100 1.81 -11.29 8.61
CA LEU A 100 0.94 -10.80 7.53
C LEU A 100 1.23 -9.34 7.19
N THR A 101 1.36 -8.48 8.20
CA THR A 101 1.71 -7.06 8.00
C THR A 101 3.04 -6.95 7.27
N SER A 102 4.04 -7.73 7.66
CA SER A 102 5.35 -7.78 7.00
C SER A 102 5.23 -8.18 5.52
N ASN A 103 4.44 -9.20 5.21
CA ASN A 103 4.20 -9.63 3.83
C ASN A 103 3.57 -8.51 2.99
N ILE A 104 2.49 -7.90 3.49
CA ILE A 104 1.81 -6.79 2.82
C ILE A 104 2.79 -5.62 2.62
N LEU A 105 3.55 -5.24 3.65
CA LEU A 105 4.54 -4.17 3.53
C LEU A 105 5.70 -4.53 2.60
N THR A 106 6.05 -5.80 2.41
CA THR A 106 7.06 -6.18 1.40
C THR A 106 6.50 -6.18 -0.02
N GLU A 107 5.24 -6.59 -0.19
CA GLU A 107 4.57 -6.63 -1.50
C GLU A 107 4.18 -5.23 -1.98
N PHE A 108 3.71 -4.38 -1.08
CA PHE A 108 3.17 -3.05 -1.40
C PHE A 108 4.05 -1.90 -0.90
N GLY A 109 4.95 -2.13 0.06
CA GLY A 109 5.86 -1.13 0.63
C GLY A 109 7.23 -1.05 -0.06
N ALA A 110 7.40 -1.73 -1.21
CA ALA A 110 8.28 -1.18 -2.22
C ALA A 110 7.67 0.17 -2.62
N SER A 111 8.19 1.25 -2.02
CA SER A 111 7.84 2.63 -2.33
C SER A 111 7.49 2.72 -3.80
N VAL A 112 6.23 3.08 -4.06
CA VAL A 112 5.65 3.35 -5.37
C VAL A 112 6.73 3.99 -6.22
N VAL A 113 7.27 3.19 -7.14
CA VAL A 113 8.50 3.44 -7.90
C VAL A 113 8.79 4.94 -8.07
N GLU A 114 9.56 5.53 -7.16
CA GLU A 114 9.82 6.99 -7.15
C GLU A 114 10.60 7.43 -8.40
N SER A 115 11.31 6.48 -9.01
CA SER A 115 12.07 6.68 -10.24
C SER A 115 11.23 6.32 -11.46
N ALA A 116 10.78 7.32 -12.21
CA ALA A 116 10.20 7.14 -13.53
C ALA A 116 11.09 6.29 -14.46
N VAL A 117 12.41 6.28 -14.23
CA VAL A 117 13.39 5.46 -14.94
C VAL A 117 13.23 3.98 -14.56
N SER A 118 13.05 3.67 -13.28
CA SER A 118 12.83 2.30 -12.81
C SER A 118 11.50 1.73 -13.31
N VAL A 119 10.43 2.53 -13.35
CA VAL A 119 9.14 2.13 -13.97
C VAL A 119 9.36 1.81 -15.44
N ARG A 120 10.05 2.69 -16.17
CA ARG A 120 10.35 2.50 -17.59
C ARG A 120 11.10 1.20 -17.84
N HIS A 121 12.13 0.89 -17.03
CA HIS A 121 12.87 -0.35 -17.14
C HIS A 121 12.01 -1.58 -16.84
N LEU A 122 11.18 -1.54 -15.80
CA LEU A 122 10.27 -2.64 -15.47
C LEU A 122 9.29 -2.89 -16.62
N VAL A 123 8.63 -1.84 -17.11
CA VAL A 123 7.68 -1.94 -18.23
C VAL A 123 8.37 -2.46 -19.48
N THR A 124 9.58 -1.98 -19.79
CA THR A 124 10.37 -2.45 -20.94
C THR A 124 10.68 -3.93 -20.80
N ASN A 125 11.21 -4.36 -19.65
CA ASN A 125 11.53 -5.76 -19.39
C ASN A 125 10.28 -6.64 -19.47
N LYS A 126 9.15 -6.17 -18.94
CA LYS A 126 7.90 -6.93 -19.00
C LYS A 126 7.39 -7.04 -20.44
N LEU A 127 7.42 -5.97 -21.22
CA LEU A 127 7.01 -6.01 -22.62
C LEU A 127 7.91 -6.90 -23.46
N ILE A 128 9.23 -6.93 -23.20
CA ILE A 128 10.16 -7.87 -23.86
C ILE A 128 9.71 -9.31 -23.65
N LEU A 129 9.35 -9.69 -22.41
CA LEU A 129 8.85 -11.04 -22.13
C LEU A 129 7.54 -11.35 -22.86
N GLU A 130 6.63 -10.38 -22.97
CA GLU A 130 5.37 -10.57 -23.71
C GLU A 130 5.57 -10.70 -25.23
N THR A 131 6.75 -10.38 -25.78
CA THR A 131 7.06 -10.63 -27.21
C THR A 131 7.19 -12.13 -27.55
N GLU A 132 7.42 -12.98 -26.56
CA GLU A 132 7.49 -14.43 -26.74
C GLU A 132 6.14 -15.13 -26.51
N ASN A 133 5.09 -14.36 -26.16
CA ASN A 133 3.76 -14.89 -25.86
C ASN A 133 3.19 -15.69 -27.05
N PRO A 134 2.58 -16.88 -26.84
CA PRO A 134 2.02 -17.69 -27.92
C PRO A 134 0.89 -17.01 -28.69
N ASP A 135 0.18 -16.03 -28.11
CA ASP A 135 -0.82 -15.25 -28.83
C ASP A 135 -0.16 -14.15 -29.70
N PRO A 136 -0.30 -14.21 -31.05
CA PRO A 136 0.28 -13.21 -31.94
C PRO A 136 -0.27 -11.80 -31.72
N ARG A 137 -1.49 -11.64 -31.20
CA ARG A 137 -2.09 -10.31 -30.94
C ARG A 137 -1.37 -9.58 -29.80
N VAL A 138 -1.05 -10.32 -28.74
CA VAL A 138 -0.31 -9.80 -27.59
C VAL A 138 1.12 -9.44 -28.00
N ARG A 139 1.76 -10.32 -28.78
CA ARG A 139 3.11 -10.11 -29.32
C ARG A 139 3.25 -8.83 -30.14
N ILE A 140 2.32 -8.61 -31.09
CA ILE A 140 2.36 -7.42 -31.95
C ILE A 140 2.14 -6.15 -31.12
N ARG A 141 1.20 -6.16 -30.17
CA ARG A 141 0.98 -5.02 -29.28
C ARG A 141 2.19 -4.72 -28.40
N ALA A 142 2.84 -5.75 -27.86
CA ALA A 142 4.03 -5.56 -27.04
C ALA A 142 5.17 -4.90 -27.84
N LEU A 143 5.39 -5.34 -29.08
CA LEU A 143 6.39 -4.76 -29.99
C LEU A 143 6.06 -3.31 -30.39
N GLU A 144 4.78 -3.00 -30.66
CA GLU A 144 4.34 -1.63 -30.94
C GLU A 144 4.57 -0.70 -29.72
N LEU A 145 4.15 -1.13 -28.53
CA LEU A 145 4.31 -0.37 -27.30
C LEU A 145 5.79 -0.19 -26.92
N LEU A 146 6.62 -1.21 -27.15
CA LEU A 146 8.08 -1.09 -27.01
C LEU A 146 8.64 0.00 -27.92
N GLY A 147 8.24 0.03 -29.19
CA GLY A 147 8.73 1.04 -30.13
C GLY A 147 8.22 2.47 -29.86
N LYS A 148 7.10 2.63 -29.15
CA LYS A 148 6.57 3.93 -28.68
C LYS A 148 7.27 4.45 -27.43
N ILE A 149 7.61 3.55 -26.48
CA ILE A 149 8.22 3.92 -25.19
C ILE A 149 9.74 3.99 -25.28
N SER A 150 10.36 3.21 -26.18
CA SER A 150 11.81 3.15 -26.35
C SER A 150 12.34 4.33 -27.17
N ASP A 151 13.54 4.80 -26.82
CA ASP A 151 14.22 5.95 -27.43
C ASP A 151 14.60 5.73 -28.92
N VAL A 152 14.22 4.60 -29.52
CA VAL A 152 14.47 4.25 -30.94
C VAL A 152 13.48 4.94 -31.89
N GLY A 153 12.37 5.48 -31.39
CA GLY A 153 11.51 6.43 -32.13
C GLY A 153 10.84 5.87 -33.40
N LEU A 154 10.70 4.54 -33.51
CA LEU A 154 10.19 3.88 -34.73
C LEU A 154 8.69 4.10 -34.97
N PHE A 155 7.94 4.49 -33.93
CA PHE A 155 6.48 4.74 -34.00
C PHE A 155 6.09 6.08 -33.36
N ALA A 156 6.90 7.12 -33.56
CA ALA A 156 6.56 8.46 -33.08
C ALA A 156 5.30 9.00 -33.77
N GLU A 157 4.21 9.15 -33.00
CA GLU A 157 2.99 9.81 -33.44
C GLU A 157 3.28 11.31 -33.56
N LYS A 158 3.20 11.87 -34.78
CA LYS A 158 3.34 13.33 -34.98
C LYS A 158 2.09 14.02 -34.45
N SER A 159 2.20 14.71 -33.32
CA SER A 159 1.14 15.62 -32.84
C SER A 159 1.33 17.00 -33.49
N GLU A 160 0.46 17.33 -34.44
CA GLU A 160 0.36 18.70 -34.96
C GLU A 160 -0.50 19.54 -34.01
N VAL A 161 0.14 20.41 -33.24
CA VAL A 161 -0.56 21.35 -32.34
C VAL A 161 -0.91 22.61 -33.12
N THR A 162 -2.13 22.69 -33.64
CA THR A 162 -2.65 23.90 -34.26
C THR A 162 -3.09 24.89 -33.17
N VAL A 163 -2.24 25.87 -32.86
CA VAL A 163 -2.59 26.98 -31.95
C VAL A 163 -3.56 27.91 -32.67
N THR A 164 -4.85 27.81 -32.34
CA THR A 164 -5.87 28.74 -32.85
C THR A 164 -5.93 29.97 -31.96
N HIS A 165 -5.48 31.12 -32.46
CA HIS A 165 -5.70 32.40 -31.80
C HIS A 165 -7.16 32.81 -32.00
N GLN A 166 -7.96 32.77 -30.93
CA GLN A 166 -9.31 33.31 -30.95
C GLN A 166 -9.24 34.84 -30.99
N SER A 167 -10.06 35.46 -31.83
CA SER A 167 -10.18 36.92 -31.84
C SER A 167 -10.77 37.42 -30.52
N THR A 168 -10.46 38.65 -30.13
CA THR A 168 -10.96 39.24 -28.87
C THR A 168 -12.49 39.35 -28.85
N ASP A 169 -13.13 39.44 -30.00
CA ASP A 169 -14.59 39.53 -30.10
C ASP A 169 -15.27 38.17 -29.92
N ASP A 170 -14.65 37.07 -30.36
CA ASP A 170 -15.13 35.70 -30.08
C ASP A 170 -15.08 35.38 -28.58
N LEU A 171 -14.03 35.86 -27.89
CA LEU A 171 -13.89 35.72 -26.44
C LEU A 171 -14.96 36.51 -25.69
N LYS A 172 -15.26 37.75 -26.12
CA LYS A 172 -16.35 38.56 -25.55
C LYS A 172 -17.71 37.91 -25.74
N ALA A 173 -17.99 37.34 -26.92
CA ALA A 173 -19.24 36.65 -27.19
C ALA A 173 -19.41 35.40 -26.29
N LYS A 174 -18.34 34.62 -26.10
CA LYS A 174 -18.35 33.46 -25.18
C LYS A 174 -18.52 33.88 -23.72
N LEU A 175 -17.89 34.97 -23.29
CA LEU A 175 -18.04 35.51 -21.94
C LEU A 175 -19.48 36.01 -21.69
N ARG A 176 -20.07 36.74 -22.65
CA ARG A 176 -21.48 37.16 -22.56
C ARG A 176 -22.42 35.98 -22.46
N LYS A 177 -22.24 34.96 -23.30
CA LYS A 177 -23.05 33.73 -23.24
C LYS A 177 -22.91 32.96 -21.92
N LYS A 178 -21.73 32.98 -21.29
CA LYS A 178 -21.51 32.38 -19.97
C LYS A 178 -22.12 33.23 -18.84
N LEU A 179 -22.03 34.56 -18.94
CA LEU A 179 -22.62 35.48 -17.97
C LEU A 179 -24.16 35.45 -18.05
N GLU A 180 -24.75 35.40 -19.24
CA GLU A 180 -26.20 35.26 -19.42
C GLU A 180 -26.74 33.99 -18.75
N LYS A 181 -26.02 32.87 -18.86
CA LYS A 181 -26.35 31.60 -18.17
C LYS A 181 -26.25 31.68 -16.64
N LEU A 182 -25.45 32.60 -16.10
CA LEU A 182 -25.27 32.79 -14.66
C LEU A 182 -26.22 33.85 -14.09
N VAL A 183 -26.58 34.85 -14.89
CA VAL A 183 -27.48 35.95 -14.50
C VAL A 183 -28.94 35.53 -14.61
N ASN A 184 -29.29 34.75 -15.64
CA ASN A 184 -30.56 34.04 -15.73
C ASN A 184 -30.25 32.54 -15.73
N PRO A 185 -30.05 31.91 -14.56
CA PRO A 185 -30.13 30.46 -14.51
C PRO A 185 -31.50 30.08 -15.05
N ALA A 186 -31.57 29.23 -16.08
CA ALA A 186 -32.85 28.64 -16.44
C ALA A 186 -33.32 27.83 -15.21
N ASP A 187 -34.52 28.12 -14.71
CA ASP A 187 -35.10 27.45 -13.53
C ASP A 187 -35.40 25.95 -13.76
N GLU A 188 -35.09 25.40 -14.93
CA GLU A 188 -35.24 23.99 -15.24
C GLU A 188 -33.91 23.25 -15.06
N VAL A 189 -33.74 22.69 -13.85
CA VAL A 189 -32.78 21.61 -13.62
C VAL A 189 -33.35 20.36 -14.29
N THR A 190 -32.84 20.04 -15.48
CA THR A 190 -33.14 18.76 -16.13
C THR A 190 -32.33 17.66 -15.46
N LEU A 191 -32.96 16.92 -14.55
CA LEU A 191 -32.51 15.59 -14.10
C LEU A 191 -33.50 14.57 -14.67
N ASP A 192 -33.04 13.79 -15.64
CA ASP A 192 -33.70 12.56 -16.13
C ASP A 192 -35.20 12.63 -16.45
N GLY A 193 -35.62 13.60 -17.26
CA GLY A 193 -36.80 13.46 -18.13
C GLY A 193 -38.19 13.63 -17.49
N GLU A 194 -38.30 13.93 -16.20
CA GLU A 194 -39.55 14.38 -15.58
C GLU A 194 -39.37 15.78 -14.98
N VAL A 195 -40.23 16.71 -15.38
CA VAL A 195 -40.24 18.08 -14.88
C VAL A 195 -40.94 18.08 -13.53
N ILE A 196 -40.16 18.17 -12.45
CA ILE A 196 -40.69 18.29 -11.09
C ILE A 196 -40.85 19.78 -10.79
N ASP A 197 -42.07 20.20 -10.50
CA ASP A 197 -42.37 21.55 -10.03
C ASP A 197 -41.95 21.68 -8.56
N VAL A 198 -40.83 22.37 -8.33
CA VAL A 198 -40.16 22.49 -7.02
C VAL A 198 -41.04 23.25 -6.01
N ASP A 199 -41.91 24.14 -6.48
CA ASP A 199 -42.80 24.93 -5.60
C ASP A 199 -43.96 24.08 -5.06
N ALA A 200 -44.42 23.08 -5.83
CA ALA A 200 -45.49 22.17 -5.44
C ALA A 200 -45.06 21.18 -4.33
N GLU A 201 -43.82 20.69 -4.39
CA GLU A 201 -43.27 19.73 -3.42
C GLU A 201 -42.84 20.39 -2.09
N LEU A 202 -42.51 21.69 -2.11
CA LEU A 202 -42.06 22.43 -0.92
C LEU A 202 -43.20 23.09 -0.13
N GLY A 203 -44.45 22.97 -0.58
CA GLY A 203 -45.65 23.33 0.19
C GLY A 203 -45.79 24.82 0.53
N VAL A 204 -45.13 25.71 -0.22
CA VAL A 204 -45.24 27.16 0.02
C VAL A 204 -46.39 27.73 -0.81
N SER A 205 -47.63 27.46 -0.40
CA SER A 205 -48.75 28.28 -0.88
C SER A 205 -48.58 29.69 -0.31
N LYS A 206 -48.36 30.66 -1.20
CA LYS A 206 -48.54 32.08 -0.88
C LYS A 206 -50.01 32.32 -0.56
N ASP A 207 -50.35 32.29 0.71
CA ASP A 207 -51.59 32.89 1.19
C ASP A 207 -51.43 34.41 1.13
N ALA A 208 -52.18 35.03 0.21
CA ALA A 208 -52.44 36.46 0.15
C ALA A 208 -53.95 36.68 0.02
#